data_AF-A0A7N2KSS9-F1
#
_entry.id   AF-A0A7N2KSS9-F1
#
_cell.length_a   1.000
_cell.length_b   1.000
_cell.length_c   1.000
_cell.angle_alpha   90.00
_cell.angle_beta   90.00
_cell.angle_gamma   90.00
#
_symmetry.space_group_name_H-M   'P 1'
#
loop_
_entity.id
_entity.type
_entity.pdbx_description
1 polymer ?
#
loop_
_entity_poly.entity_id
_entity_poly.type
_entity_poly.pdbx_seq_one_letter_code
_entity_poly.pdbx_strand_id
1 'polypeptide(L)'
;MEVNEKCDVYSFGVLALEVIMGKHPGDLILSLSSSSSPSLTATSTAHDILLKNTLDQRLKPPKNQVALKVVSIAKLAFACLATNPKSRPTMQEVSLELSIERAPMSEVFDMLTLGLLFNRV
;
A
#
# COMPACT_ATOMS: atom_id res chain seq x y z
N MET A 1 -14.03 -16.46 -4.10
CA MET A 1 -12.58 -16.45 -3.83
C MET A 1 -12.01 -17.68 -4.51
N GLU A 2 -11.09 -17.50 -5.45
CA GLU A 2 -10.36 -18.60 -6.08
C GLU A 2 -9.17 -18.93 -5.18
N VAL A 3 -8.96 -20.21 -4.88
CA VAL A 3 -7.84 -20.66 -4.04
C VAL A 3 -6.68 -21.04 -4.97
N ASN A 4 -5.64 -20.21 -4.98
CA ASN A 4 -4.41 -20.40 -5.73
C ASN A 4 -3.26 -19.62 -5.05
N GLU A 5 -2.07 -19.60 -5.65
CA GLU A 5 -0.89 -18.92 -5.10
C GLU A 5 -1.08 -17.41 -4.91
N LYS A 6 -2.07 -16.80 -5.56
CA LYS A 6 -2.40 -15.38 -5.38
C LYS A 6 -3.03 -15.08 -4.01
N CYS A 7 -3.49 -16.11 -3.28
CA CYS A 7 -3.88 -15.96 -1.87
C CYS A 7 -2.68 -15.59 -1.00
N ASP A 8 -1.52 -16.21 -1.24
CA ASP A 8 -0.29 -15.89 -0.50
C ASP A 8 0.21 -14.49 -0.84
N VAL A 9 0.08 -14.07 -2.11
CA VAL A 9 0.37 -12.70 -2.53
C VAL A 9 -0.49 -11.70 -1.77
N TYR A 10 -1.80 -11.95 -1.64
CA TYR A 10 -2.69 -11.07 -0.88
C TYR A 10 -2.29 -10.99 0.59
N SER A 11 -2.04 -12.14 1.23
CA SER A 11 -1.58 -12.22 2.62
C SER A 11 -0.26 -11.46 2.82
N PHE A 12 0.66 -11.55 1.87
CA PHE A 12 1.88 -10.76 1.86
C PHE A 12 1.60 -9.25 1.80
N GLY A 13 0.66 -8.80 0.96
CA GLY A 13 0.25 -7.41 0.88
C GLY A 13 -0.26 -6.87 2.22
N VAL A 14 -1.07 -7.65 2.93
CA VAL A 14 -1.53 -7.33 4.29
C VAL A 14 -0.35 -7.23 5.25
N LEU A 15 0.54 -8.22 5.26
CA LEU A 15 1.73 -8.25 6.12
C LEU A 15 2.65 -7.05 5.87
N ALA A 16 2.89 -6.68 4.61
CA ALA A 16 3.73 -5.55 4.25
C ALA A 16 3.15 -4.22 4.78
N LEU A 17 1.84 -4.01 4.66
CA LEU A 17 1.19 -2.86 5.27
C LEU A 17 1.23 -2.91 6.81
N GLU A 18 1.06 -4.08 7.41
CA GLU A 18 1.17 -4.24 8.87
C GLU A 18 2.55 -3.83 9.39
N VAL A 19 3.62 -4.20 8.68
CA VAL A 19 5.00 -3.79 9.00
C VAL A 19 5.17 -2.27 8.85
N ILE A 20 4.63 -1.68 7.78
CA ILE A 20 4.72 -0.22 7.54
C ILE A 20 3.97 0.58 8.61
N MET A 21 2.79 0.09 9.03
CA MET A 21 1.87 0.78 9.92
C MET A 21 2.11 0.47 11.41
N GLY A 22 2.84 -0.61 11.71
CA GLY A 22 3.03 -1.10 13.08
C GLY A 22 1.75 -1.66 13.72
N LYS A 23 0.70 -1.90 12.92
CA LYS A 23 -0.60 -2.44 13.35
C LYS A 23 -1.35 -3.06 12.16
N HIS A 24 -2.29 -3.94 12.45
CA HIS A 24 -3.07 -4.62 11.42
C HIS A 24 -3.88 -3.63 10.54
N PRO A 25 -3.80 -3.71 9.20
CA PRO A 25 -4.37 -2.72 8.27
C PRO A 25 -5.85 -2.96 7.93
N GLY A 26 -6.54 -3.87 8.63
CA GLY A 26 -7.90 -4.31 8.30
C GLY A 26 -8.90 -3.17 8.05
N ASP A 27 -9.02 -2.23 8.99
CA ASP A 27 -9.95 -1.09 8.87
C ASP A 27 -9.63 -0.21 7.65
N LEU A 28 -8.34 -0.04 7.35
CA LEU A 28 -7.87 0.75 6.21
C LEU A 28 -8.27 0.09 4.89
N ILE A 29 -8.01 -1.22 4.76
CA ILE A 29 -8.33 -2.00 3.57
C ILE A 29 -9.85 -2.00 3.32
N LEU A 30 -10.64 -2.17 4.39
CA LEU A 30 -12.10 -2.12 4.32
C LEU A 30 -12.59 -0.75 3.86
N SER A 31 -12.03 0.33 4.39
CA SER A 31 -12.41 1.70 4.02
C SER A 31 -12.07 2.02 2.57
N LEU A 32 -10.86 1.71 2.10
CA LEU A 32 -10.44 1.89 0.70
C LEU A 32 -11.30 1.07 -0.27
N SER A 33 -11.65 -0.17 0.10
CA SER A 33 -12.48 -1.04 -0.74
C SER A 33 -13.93 -0.55 -0.85
N SER A 34 -14.45 0.07 0.22
CA SER A 34 -15.84 0.55 0.30
C SER A 34 -16.08 1.87 -0.46
N SER A 35 -15.05 2.70 -0.62
CA SER A 35 -15.11 3.96 -1.39
C SER A 35 -15.28 3.78 -2.90
N SER A 36 -15.22 2.55 -3.41
CA SER A 36 -15.50 2.20 -4.81
C SER A 36 -16.99 2.32 -5.20
N SER A 37 -17.89 2.56 -4.24
CA SER A 37 -19.34 2.66 -4.47
C SER A 37 -19.79 4.13 -4.57
N PRO A 38 -20.47 4.54 -5.67
CA PRO A 38 -20.77 5.94 -5.96
C PRO A 38 -21.84 6.59 -5.06
N SER A 39 -22.32 5.91 -4.01
CA SER A 39 -23.53 6.32 -3.26
C SER A 39 -23.28 6.91 -1.86
N LEU A 40 -22.05 7.09 -1.40
CA LEU A 40 -21.79 7.60 -0.05
C LEU A 40 -21.14 8.99 -0.10
N THR A 41 -21.92 9.95 0.38
CA THR A 41 -21.62 11.38 0.54
C THR A 41 -20.25 11.64 1.13
N ALA A 42 -19.55 12.62 0.54
CA ALA A 42 -18.22 13.12 0.86
C ALA A 42 -17.96 13.38 2.36
N THR A 43 -17.48 12.36 3.06
CA THR A 43 -16.74 12.50 4.32
C THR A 43 -15.39 11.84 4.10
N SER A 44 -14.30 12.63 4.20
CA SER A 44 -12.89 12.28 3.98
C SER A 44 -12.65 10.77 3.85
N THR A 45 -12.56 10.31 2.60
CA THR A 45 -12.40 8.89 2.30
C THR A 45 -10.98 8.46 2.66
N ALA A 46 -10.75 7.18 2.97
CA ALA A 46 -9.38 6.69 3.22
C ALA A 46 -8.40 6.99 2.07
N HIS A 47 -8.91 7.31 0.88
CA HIS A 47 -8.11 7.79 -0.26
C HIS A 47 -7.41 9.13 -0.01
N ASP A 48 -7.95 10.02 0.83
CA ASP A 48 -7.38 11.35 1.12
C ASP A 48 -6.32 11.32 2.24
N ILE A 49 -6.21 10.19 2.95
CA ILE A 49 -5.24 10.03 4.02
C ILE A 49 -3.82 10.06 3.43
N LEU A 50 -2.93 10.87 4.00
CA LEU A 50 -1.52 10.88 3.64
C LEU A 50 -0.82 9.61 4.13
N LEU A 51 0.00 8.99 3.28
CA LEU A 51 0.79 7.80 3.62
C LEU A 51 1.63 8.02 4.88
N LYS A 52 2.20 9.22 5.06
CA LYS A 52 3.02 9.52 6.24
C LYS A 52 2.24 9.42 7.55
N ASN A 53 0.93 9.65 7.52
CA ASN A 53 0.05 9.58 8.69
C ASN A 53 -0.32 8.13 9.05
N THR A 54 -0.10 7.17 8.15
CA THR A 54 -0.35 5.75 8.41
C THR A 54 0.86 4.99 8.92
N LEU A 55 2.06 5.58 8.88
CA LEU A 55 3.28 4.91 9.32
C LEU A 55 3.28 4.61 10.83
N ASP A 56 4.04 3.62 11.25
CA ASP A 56 4.27 3.31 12.67
C ASP A 56 4.82 4.55 13.41
N GLN A 57 3.99 5.14 14.26
CA GLN A 57 4.29 6.37 14.99
C GLN A 57 5.35 6.18 16.08
N ARG A 58 5.71 4.94 16.41
CA ARG A 58 6.81 4.65 17.36
C ARG A 58 8.18 4.87 16.71
N LEU A 59 8.24 4.95 15.39
CA LEU A 59 9.47 5.17 14.63
C LEU A 59 9.62 6.65 14.26
N LYS A 60 10.87 7.09 14.04
CA LYS A 60 11.12 8.41 13.47
C LYS A 60 10.63 8.44 12.02
N PRO A 61 10.03 9.56 11.56
CA PRO A 61 9.62 9.69 10.17
C PRO A 61 10.77 9.40 9.20
N PRO A 62 10.56 8.56 8.16
CA PRO A 62 11.60 8.23 7.21
C PRO A 62 11.99 9.47 6.40
N LYS A 63 13.27 9.55 6.03
CA LYS A 63 13.83 10.67 5.23
C LYS A 63 14.57 10.13 4.02
N ASN A 64 14.76 10.99 3.02
CA ASN A 64 15.59 10.72 1.83
C ASN A 64 15.21 9.39 1.16
N GLN A 65 16.20 8.55 0.86
CA GLN A 65 16.02 7.25 0.21
C GLN A 65 15.10 6.30 0.98
N VAL A 66 15.06 6.37 2.32
CA VAL A 66 14.20 5.49 3.11
C VAL A 66 12.73 5.81 2.85
N ALA A 67 12.37 7.10 2.75
CA ALA A 67 11.00 7.51 2.44
C ALA A 67 10.53 6.97 1.08
N LEU A 68 11.42 6.93 0.09
CA LEU A 68 11.14 6.38 -1.23
C LEU A 68 10.96 4.86 -1.23
N LYS A 69 11.77 4.15 -0.44
CA LYS A 69 11.60 2.71 -0.23
C LYS A 69 10.25 2.43 0.40
N VAL A 70 9.85 3.19 1.42
CA VAL A 70 8.53 3.06 2.07
C VAL A 70 7.39 3.29 1.06
N VAL A 71 7.46 4.33 0.22
CA VAL A 71 6.46 4.55 -0.84
C VAL A 71 6.42 3.39 -1.82
N SER A 72 7.58 2.88 -2.23
CA SER A 72 7.67 1.74 -3.16
C SER A 72 6.99 0.50 -2.59
N ILE A 73 7.32 0.17 -1.34
CA ILE A 73 6.78 -1.01 -0.65
C ILE A 73 5.27 -0.83 -0.44
N ALA A 74 4.81 0.36 -0.09
CA ALA A 74 3.37 0.64 0.03
C ALA A 74 2.63 0.44 -1.31
N LYS A 75 3.19 0.92 -2.44
CA LYS A 75 2.62 0.67 -3.78
C LYS A 75 2.55 -0.82 -4.09
N LEU A 76 3.64 -1.55 -3.84
CA LEU A 76 3.71 -2.99 -4.07
C LEU A 76 2.72 -3.75 -3.18
N ALA A 77 2.57 -3.35 -1.93
CA ALA A 77 1.61 -3.93 -1.00
C ALA A 77 0.17 -3.72 -1.47
N PHE A 78 -0.19 -2.51 -1.91
CA PHE A 78 -1.50 -2.28 -2.52
C PHE A 78 -1.69 -3.08 -3.82
N ALA A 79 -0.62 -3.29 -4.60
CA ALA A 79 -0.67 -4.14 -5.79
C ALA A 79 -1.04 -5.59 -5.46
N CYS A 80 -0.47 -6.10 -4.37
CA CYS A 80 -0.76 -7.42 -3.84
C CYS A 80 -2.21 -7.55 -3.31
N LEU A 81 -2.83 -6.44 -2.90
CA LEU A 81 -4.17 -6.40 -2.32
C LEU A 81 -5.30 -6.25 -3.36
N ALA A 82 -4.99 -6.30 -4.66
CA ALA A 82 -6.00 -6.21 -5.71
C ALA A 82 -7.13 -7.25 -5.51
N THR A 83 -8.38 -6.81 -5.69
CA THR A 83 -9.56 -7.66 -5.51
C THR A 83 -9.58 -8.81 -6.52
N ASN A 84 -9.20 -8.54 -7.77
CA ASN A 84 -9.00 -9.54 -8.80
C ASN A 84 -7.64 -10.25 -8.63
N PRO A 85 -7.60 -11.58 -8.37
CA PRO A 85 -6.34 -12.33 -8.23
C PRO A 85 -5.40 -12.22 -9.44
N LYS A 86 -5.95 -12.05 -10.65
CA LYS A 86 -5.16 -11.90 -11.88
C LYS A 86 -4.44 -10.56 -11.99
N SER A 87 -4.90 -9.54 -11.28
CA SER A 87 -4.27 -8.22 -11.22
C SER A 87 -3.14 -8.15 -10.20
N ARG A 88 -3.06 -9.13 -9.29
CA ARG A 88 -1.97 -9.20 -8.31
C ARG A 88 -0.67 -9.61 -9.02
N PRO A 89 0.51 -9.12 -8.59
CA PRO A 89 1.78 -9.63 -9.07
C PRO A 89 1.99 -11.10 -8.66
N THR A 90 3.03 -11.73 -9.18
CA THR A 90 3.57 -12.99 -8.69
C THR A 90 4.54 -12.74 -7.54
N MET A 91 4.77 -13.74 -6.69
CA MET A 91 5.78 -13.62 -5.62
C MET A 91 7.20 -13.39 -6.17
N GLN A 92 7.49 -13.85 -7.39
CA GLN A 92 8.76 -13.57 -8.07
C GLN A 92 8.90 -12.08 -8.40
N GLU A 93 7.86 -11.46 -8.97
CA GLU A 93 7.84 -10.02 -9.23
C GLU A 93 7.91 -9.20 -7.94
N VAL A 94 7.20 -9.63 -6.88
CA VAL A 94 7.30 -9.00 -5.56
C VAL A 94 8.74 -9.05 -5.04
N SER A 95 9.39 -10.22 -5.10
CA SER A 95 10.78 -10.38 -4.66
C SER A 95 11.74 -9.52 -5.48
N LEU A 96 11.55 -9.46 -6.80
CA LEU A 96 12.37 -8.63 -7.68
C LEU A 96 12.24 -7.16 -7.32
N GLU A 97 11.00 -6.67 -7.17
CA GLU A 97 10.72 -5.26 -6.88
C GLU A 97 11.30 -4.82 -5.53
N LEU A 98 11.29 -5.70 -4.52
CA LEU A 98 11.92 -5.46 -3.23
C LEU A 98 13.45 -5.43 -3.29
N SER A 99 14.04 -6.09 -4.29
CA SER A 99 15.50 -6.19 -4.46
C SER A 99 16.09 -5.00 -5.23
N ILE A 100 15.25 -4.20 -5.91
CA ILE A 100 15.72 -3.05 -6.69
C ILE A 100 16.17 -1.91 -5.77
N GLU A 101 17.43 -1.52 -5.87
CA GLU A 101 17.92 -0.28 -5.28
C GLU A 101 17.52 0.90 -6.16
N ARG A 102 16.60 1.74 -5.67
CA ARG A 102 16.17 2.94 -6.38
C ARG A 102 17.07 4.13 -6.04
N ALA A 103 17.41 4.91 -7.07
CA ALA A 103 18.10 6.18 -6.90
C ALA A 103 17.25 7.17 -6.08
N PRO A 104 17.88 8.08 -5.32
CA PRO A 104 17.17 9.13 -4.59
C PRO A 104 16.41 10.05 -5.55
N MET A 105 15.08 10.10 -5.40
CA MET A 105 14.20 11.07 -6.04
C MET A 105 13.55 11.91 -4.93
N SER A 106 13.77 13.23 -4.92
CA SER A 106 13.27 14.10 -3.85
C SER A 106 11.81 14.53 -4.09
N GLU A 107 11.10 14.86 -3.00
CA GLU A 107 9.90 15.74 -2.90
C GLU A 107 8.47 15.16 -2.93
N VAL A 108 8.22 13.88 -3.20
CA VAL A 108 6.81 13.39 -3.34
C VAL A 108 6.21 12.81 -2.04
N PHE A 109 7.03 12.52 -1.02
CA PHE A 109 6.58 11.77 0.17
C PHE A 109 5.50 12.48 0.98
N ASP A 110 5.63 13.79 1.19
CA ASP A 110 4.79 14.53 2.12
C ASP A 110 3.35 14.76 1.66
N MET A 111 3.12 14.64 0.34
CA MET A 111 1.82 14.88 -0.31
C MET A 111 1.17 13.60 -0.84
N LEU A 112 1.81 12.44 -0.66
CA LEU A 112 1.30 11.17 -1.16
C LEU A 112 0.10 10.70 -0.33
N THR A 113 -1.06 10.66 -0.96
CA THR A 113 -2.26 10.06 -0.38
C THR A 113 -2.35 8.57 -0.70
N LEU A 114 -3.05 7.81 0.13
CA LEU A 114 -3.25 6.38 -0.08
C LEU A 114 -4.01 6.09 -1.38
N GLY A 115 -4.94 6.97 -1.78
CA GLY A 115 -5.68 6.80 -3.03
C GLY A 115 -4.78 6.80 -4.27
N LEU A 116 -3.71 7.61 -4.27
CA LEU A 116 -2.72 7.63 -5.36
C LEU A 116 -1.89 6.34 -5.44
N LEU A 117 -1.78 5.61 -4.33
CA LEU A 117 -1.05 4.34 -4.25
C LEU A 117 -1.96 3.17 -4.60
N PHE A 118 -3.23 3.24 -4.18
CA PHE A 118 -4.24 2.20 -4.39
C PHE A 118 -4.79 2.17 -5.82
N ASN A 119 -5.08 3.33 -6.43
CA ASN A 119 -5.73 3.41 -7.75
C ASN A 119 -4.77 3.22 -8.95
N ARG A 120 -3.48 2.98 -8.70
CA ARG A 120 -2.47 2.74 -9.76
C ARG A 120 -2.13 1.25 -9.94
N VAL A 121 -2.95 0.39 -9.35
CA VAL A 121 -2.92 -1.08 -9.43
C VAL A 121 -4.15 -1.53 -10.21
#